data_AF-A0A5J6YTG2-F1
#
_entry.id   AF-A0A5J6YTG2-F1
#
_cell.length_a   1.000
_cell.length_b   1.000
_cell.length_c   1.000
_cell.angle_alpha   90.00
_cell.angle_beta   90.00
_cell.angle_gamma   90.00
#
_symmetry.space_group_name_H-M   'P 1'
#
loop_
_entity.id
_entity.type
_entity.pdbx_description
1 polymer ?
#
loop_
_entity_poly.entity_id
_entity_poly.type
_entity_poly.pdbx_seq_one_letter_code
_entity_poly.pdbx_strand_id
1 'polypeptide(L)' 'MSSSQFLKRRNALWQRLRELLAEDDSANSPEFEAALLELSELIGWERTRVLAGLGLTEMELLEDQP' A
#
# COMPACT_ATOMS: atom_id res chain seq x y z
N MET A 1 -12.42 14.99 11.32
CA MET A 1 -11.79 13.93 12.14
C MET A 1 -10.73 14.56 13.03
N SER A 2 -10.55 14.08 14.26
CA SER A 2 -9.44 14.50 15.11
C SER A 2 -8.12 13.90 14.58
N SER A 3 -7.01 14.63 14.71
CA SER A 3 -5.69 14.24 14.17
C SER A 3 -5.24 12.84 14.61
N SER A 4 -5.66 12.40 15.80
CA SER A 4 -5.39 11.05 16.32
C SER A 4 -6.11 9.95 15.53
N GLN A 5 -7.38 10.15 15.14
CA GLN A 5 -8.13 9.15 14.36
C GLN A 5 -7.56 9.01 12.95
N PHE A 6 -7.12 10.13 12.36
CA PHE A 6 -6.44 10.13 11.07
C PHE A 6 -5.16 9.29 11.10
N LEU A 7 -4.28 9.52 12.08
CA LEU A 7 -3.02 8.80 12.21
C LEU A 7 -3.25 7.29 12.46
N LYS A 8 -4.27 6.93 13.26
CA LYS A 8 -4.65 5.53 13.47
C LYS A 8 -5.12 4.85 12.19
N ARG A 9 -6.01 5.49 11.43
CA ARG A 9 -6.48 4.96 10.13
C ARG A 9 -5.34 4.78 9.15
N ARG A 10 -4.50 5.81 9.01
CA ARG A 10 -3.33 5.77 8.13
C ARG A 10 -2.40 4.62 8.50
N ASN A 11 -2.05 4.47 9.78
CA ASN A 11 -1.18 3.39 10.23
C ASN A 11 -1.81 2.01 10.02
N ALA A 12 -3.12 1.85 10.28
CA ALA A 12 -3.82 0.59 10.04
C ALA A 12 -3.81 0.20 8.55
N LEU A 13 -4.03 1.17 7.65
CA LEU A 13 -3.94 0.94 6.20
C LEU A 13 -2.53 0.56 5.75
N TRP A 14 -1.51 1.26 6.26
CA TRP A 14 -0.11 0.90 5.99
C TRP A 14 0.25 -0.51 6.47
N GLN A 15 -0.22 -0.90 7.66
CA GLN A 15 0.00 -2.24 8.18
C GLN A 15 -0.68 -3.29 7.28
N ARG A 16 -1.95 -3.07 6.93
CA ARG A 16 -2.71 -3.99 6.08
C ARG A 16 -2.08 -4.18 4.71
N LEU A 17 -1.58 -3.11 4.09
CA LEU A 17 -0.87 -3.19 2.81
C LEU A 17 0.41 -4.04 2.91
N ARG A 18 1.16 -3.94 4.00
CA ARG A 18 2.36 -4.76 4.22
C ARG A 18 2.05 -6.22 4.52
N GLU A 19 0.99 -6.48 5.28
CA GLU A 19 0.51 -7.84 5.56
C GLU A 19 0.08 -8.52 4.26
N LEU A 20 -0.70 -7.81 3.44
CA LEU A 20 -1.10 -8.30 2.11
C LEU A 20 0.10 -8.52 1.20
N LEU A 21 1.11 -7.64 1.20
CA LEU A 21 2.30 -7.86 0.38
C LEU A 21 3.18 -9.02 0.81
N ALA A 22 3.19 -9.35 2.10
CA ALA A 22 3.95 -10.49 2.62
C ALA A 22 3.32 -11.85 2.22
N GLU A 23 2.07 -11.85 1.76
CA GLU A 23 1.44 -13.01 1.14
C GLU A 23 1.86 -13.03 -0.34
N ASP A 24 2.90 -13.79 -0.65
CA ASP A 24 3.74 -13.94 -1.88
C ASP A 24 3.11 -13.72 -3.30
N ASP A 25 1.80 -13.50 -3.44
CA ASP A 25 1.10 -13.31 -4.73
C ASP A 25 0.04 -12.16 -4.69
N SER A 26 -0.04 -11.42 -3.59
CA SER A 26 -1.17 -10.51 -3.30
C SER A 26 -0.95 -9.06 -3.76
N ALA A 27 0.15 -8.74 -4.44
CA ALA A 27 0.38 -7.40 -5.02
C ALA A 27 -0.70 -6.98 -6.04
N ASN A 28 -1.45 -7.95 -6.58
CA ASN A 28 -2.60 -7.74 -7.47
C ASN A 28 -3.94 -8.20 -6.86
N SER A 29 -3.99 -8.46 -5.55
CA SER A 29 -5.24 -8.85 -4.88
C SER A 29 -6.21 -7.67 -4.84
N PRO A 30 -7.52 -7.87 -5.06
CA PRO A 30 -8.50 -6.79 -4.95
C PRO A 30 -8.53 -6.15 -3.56
N GLU A 31 -8.17 -6.88 -2.51
CA GLU A 31 -8.01 -6.38 -1.15
C GLU A 31 -6.85 -5.39 -1.02
N PHE A 32 -5.74 -5.65 -1.73
CA PHE A 32 -4.58 -4.77 -1.75
C PHE A 32 -4.91 -3.47 -2.49
N GLU A 33 -5.54 -3.58 -3.66
CA GLU A 33 -6.04 -2.46 -4.45
C GLU A 33 -7.02 -1.57 -3.65
N ALA A 34 -7.97 -2.19 -2.95
CA ALA A 34 -8.94 -1.47 -2.14
C ALA A 34 -8.27 -0.70 -0.99
N ALA A 35 -7.34 -1.34 -0.27
CA ALA A 35 -6.59 -0.69 0.81
C ALA A 35 -5.68 0.44 0.28
N LEU A 36 -5.13 0.27 -0.91
CA LEU A 36 -4.26 1.25 -1.55
C LEU A 36 -5.06 2.49 -1.98
N LEU A 37 -6.22 2.29 -2.60
CA LEU A 37 -7.15 3.36 -2.96
C LEU A 37 -7.61 4.11 -1.71
N GLU A 38 -8.01 3.40 -0.66
CA GLU A 38 -8.44 4.01 0.60
C GLU A 38 -7.33 4.83 1.26
N LEU A 39 -6.08 4.33 1.24
CA LEU A 39 -4.92 5.07 1.75
C LEU A 39 -4.62 6.31 0.90
N SER A 40 -4.66 6.17 -0.42
CA SER A 40 -4.49 7.25 -1.41
C SER A 40 -5.48 8.38 -1.16
N GLU A 41 -6.77 8.07 -1.07
CA GLU A 41 -7.83 9.05 -0.79
C GLU A 41 -7.67 9.70 0.59
N LEU A 42 -7.23 8.93 1.59
CA LEU A 42 -7.03 9.43 2.94
C LEU A 42 -5.90 10.46 3.03
N ILE A 43 -4.77 10.23 2.37
CA ILE A 43 -3.58 11.09 2.48
C ILE A 43 -3.37 12.02 1.27
N GLY A 44 -4.19 11.86 0.22
CA GLY A 44 -4.08 12.60 -1.04
C GLY A 44 -2.82 12.27 -1.84
N TRP A 45 -2.36 11.02 -1.80
CA TRP A 45 -1.17 10.59 -2.53
C TRP A 45 -1.54 9.72 -3.72
N GLU A 46 -0.88 9.96 -4.85
CA GLU A 46 -0.98 9.10 -6.03
C GLU A 46 -0.56 7.66 -5.72
N ARG A 47 -1.21 6.71 -6.40
CA ARG A 47 -0.95 5.26 -6.26
C ARG A 47 0.55 4.94 -6.32
N THR A 48 1.25 5.45 -7.31
CA THR A 48 2.69 5.21 -7.51
C THR A 48 3.52 5.67 -6.31
N ARG A 49 3.09 6.75 -5.65
CA ARG A 49 3.75 7.28 -4.46
C ARG A 49 3.52 6.41 -3.23
N VAL A 50 2.32 5.85 -3.10
CA VAL A 50 2.00 4.88 -2.03
C VAL A 50 2.80 3.60 -2.23
N LEU A 51 2.84 3.06 -3.45
CA LEU A 51 3.65 1.89 -3.82
C LEU A 51 5.13 2.11 -3.52
N ALA A 52 5.70 3.24 -3.93
CA ALA A 52 7.09 3.58 -3.60
C ALA A 52 7.34 3.65 -2.08
N GLY A 53 6.35 4.08 -1.28
CA GLY A 53 6.44 4.08 0.17
C GLY A 53 6.32 2.69 0.81
N LEU A 54 5.78 1.69 0.08
CA LEU A 54 5.76 0.29 0.49
C LEU A 54 7.08 -0.45 0.19
N GLY A 55 8.02 0.20 -0.52
CA GLY A 55 9.25 -0.43 -1.00
C GLY A 55 9.11 -1.02 -2.39
N LEU A 56 7.88 -1.24 -2.85
CA LEU A 56 7.54 -1.67 -4.20
C LEU A 56 7.90 -0.56 -5.20
N THR A 57 9.10 -0.67 -5.74
CA THR A 57 9.47 0.08 -6.93
C THR A 57 9.18 -0.80 -8.15
N GLU A 58 8.89 -0.17 -9.29
CA GLU A 58 8.70 -0.86 -10.58
C GLU A 58 9.87 -1.81 -10.92
N MET A 59 11.01 -1.65 -10.24
CA MET A 59 12.21 -2.48 -10.30
C MET A 59 12.05 -3.89 -9.68
N GLU A 60 11.27 -4.08 -8.61
CA GLU A 60 11.06 -5.42 -8.03
C GLU A 60 10.17 -6.32 -8.91
N LEU A 61 9.34 -5.74 -9.79
CA LEU A 61 8.62 -6.51 -10.83
C LEU A 61 9.52 -6.95 -11.98
N LEU A 62 10.74 -6.39 -12.10
CA LEU A 62 11.69 -6.68 -13.17
C LEU A 62 12.85 -7.59 -12.71
N GLU A 63 12.99 -7.86 -11.41
CA GLU A 63 14.13 -8.63 -10.86
C GLU A 63 13.92 -10.15 -10.79
N ASP A 64 12.78 -10.69 -11.24
CA ASP A 64 12.60 -12.14 -11.45
C ASP A 64 12.91 -12.54 -12.92
N GLN A 65 14.14 -12.29 -13.35
CA GLN A 65 14.72 -12.94 -14.54
C GLN A 65 16.17 -13.39 -14.27
N PRO A 66 16.34 -14.67 -13.90
CA PRO A 66 17.48 -15.48 -14.32
C PRO A 66 17.16 -16.38 -15.54
#